data_AF-A0A2D6X0B8-F1
#
_entry.id   AF-A0A2D6X0B8-F1
#
_cell.length_a   1.000
_cell.length_b   1.000
_cell.length_c   1.000
_cell.angle_alpha   90.00
_cell.angle_beta   90.00
_cell.angle_gamma   90.00
#
_symmetry.space_group_name_H-M   'P 1'
#
loop_
_entity.id
_entity.type
_entity.pdbx_description
1 polymer ?
#
loop_
_entity_poly.entity_id
_entity_poly.type
_entity_poly.pdbx_seq_one_letter_code
_entity_poly.pdbx_strand_id
1 'polypeptide(L)'
;MSKLEIILICISVISLGFNVVVFAYARAVIAQLLSVSEELGDLKQMVNAFATHVKKVYELEMFYGDQTLEHLMEHALSFNEQLETFEYIYSLTEEEQETDDNEENPPEEGESNQEA
;
A
#
# COMPACT_ATOMS: atom_id res chain seq x y z
N MET A 1 -26.29 43.19 -31.57
CA MET A 1 -25.69 41.86 -31.33
C MET A 1 -26.10 40.95 -32.47
N SER A 2 -25.15 40.53 -33.29
CA SER A 2 -25.41 39.54 -34.33
C SER A 2 -25.71 38.18 -33.68
N LYS A 3 -26.51 37.35 -34.35
CA LYS A 3 -26.86 36.00 -33.86
C LYS A 3 -25.62 35.14 -33.58
N LEU A 4 -24.52 35.39 -34.31
CA LEU A 4 -23.25 34.68 -34.17
C LEU A 4 -22.53 35.06 -32.86
N GLU A 5 -22.55 36.33 -32.47
CA GLU A 5 -21.94 36.80 -31.22
C GLU A 5 -22.60 36.15 -29.99
N ILE A 6 -23.93 36.03 -30.01
CA ILE A 6 -24.70 35.41 -28.92
C ILE A 6 -24.34 33.93 -28.78
N ILE A 7 -24.23 33.20 -29.90
CA ILE A 7 -23.87 31.77 -29.89
C ILE A 7 -22.45 31.55 -29.34
N LEU A 8 -21.49 32.38 -29.77
CA LEU A 8 -20.10 32.27 -29.30
C LEU A 8 -19.98 32.56 -27.80
N ILE A 9 -20.70 33.56 -27.27
CA ILE A 9 -20.73 33.85 -25.83
C ILE A 9 -21.34 32.69 -25.05
N CYS A 10 -22.46 32.13 -25.52
CA CYS A 10 -23.09 30.98 -24.87
C CYS A 10 -22.14 29.76 -24.80
N ILE A 11 -21.48 29.42 -25.91
CA ILE A 11 -20.52 28.31 -25.95
C ILE A 11 -19.32 28.58 -25.02
N SER A 12 -18.82 29.81 -25.00
CA SER A 12 -17.70 30.19 -24.14
C SER A 12 -18.05 30.08 -22.65
N VAL A 13 -19.26 30.48 -22.25
CA VAL A 13 -19.71 30.39 -20.85
C VAL A 13 -19.87 28.93 -20.43
N ILE A 14 -20.44 28.09 -21.30
CA ILE A 14 -20.58 26.65 -21.04
C ILE A 14 -19.21 26.00 -20.91
N SER A 15 -18.27 26.33 -21.81
CA SER A 15 -16.90 25.82 -21.75
C SER A 15 -16.19 26.23 -20.47
N LEU A 16 -16.32 27.51 -20.06
CA LEU A 16 -15.72 27.99 -18.82
C LEU A 16 -16.30 27.26 -17.59
N GLY A 17 -17.63 27.12 -17.54
CA GLY A 17 -18.30 26.41 -16.45
C GLY A 17 -17.90 24.94 -16.38
N PHE A 18 -17.79 24.26 -17.53
CA PHE A 18 -17.33 22.88 -17.60
C PHE A 18 -15.89 22.72 -17.06
N ASN A 19 -14.98 23.62 -17.44
CA ASN A 19 -13.60 23.58 -16.93
C ASN A 19 -13.55 23.75 -15.41
N VAL A 20 -14.36 24.66 -14.85
CA VAL A 20 -14.44 24.86 -13.39
C VAL A 20 -14.95 23.60 -12.69
N VAL A 21 -15.99 22.96 -13.25
CA VAL A 21 -16.52 21.70 -12.70
C VAL A 21 -15.49 20.59 -12.76
N VAL A 22 -14.80 20.42 -13.88
CA VAL A 22 -13.73 19.41 -14.03
C VAL A 22 -12.60 19.66 -13.03
N PHE A 23 -12.20 20.92 -12.84
CA PHE A 23 -11.15 21.27 -11.89
C PHE A 23 -11.57 20.98 -10.43
N ALA A 24 -12.79 21.34 -10.05
CA ALA A 24 -13.34 21.05 -8.73
C ALA A 24 -13.47 19.53 -8.49
N TYR A 25 -13.92 18.79 -9.51
CA TYR A 25 -14.03 17.33 -9.44
C TYR A 25 -12.66 16.67 -9.32
N ALA A 26 -11.68 17.10 -10.12
CA ALA A 26 -10.31 16.59 -10.02
C ALA A 26 -9.73 16.80 -8.61
N ARG A 27 -9.94 17.97 -8.00
CA ARG A 27 -9.56 18.24 -6.60
C ARG A 27 -10.24 17.28 -5.62
N ALA A 28 -11.53 17.02 -5.79
CA ALA A 28 -12.28 16.11 -4.92
C ALA A 28 -11.79 14.65 -5.06
N VAL A 29 -11.56 14.19 -6.29
CA VAL A 29 -11.06 12.83 -6.55
C VAL A 29 -9.65 12.64 -6.02
N ILE A 30 -8.76 13.64 -6.16
CA ILE A 30 -7.42 13.57 -5.58
C ILE A 30 -7.51 13.40 -4.07
N ALA A 31 -8.30 14.22 -3.37
CA ALA A 31 -8.47 14.09 -1.93
C ALA A 31 -9.01 12.70 -1.51
N GLN A 32 -9.93 12.15 -2.29
CA GLN A 32 -10.46 10.81 -2.05
C GLN A 32 -9.41 9.72 -2.29
N LEU A 33 -8.60 9.84 -3.35
CA LEU A 33 -7.50 8.91 -3.61
C LEU A 33 -6.45 8.96 -2.49
N LEU A 34 -6.15 10.14 -1.95
CA LEU A 34 -5.25 10.27 -0.81
C LEU A 34 -5.81 9.52 0.42
N SER A 35 -7.09 9.69 0.74
CA SER A 35 -7.73 8.96 1.84
C SER A 35 -7.72 7.44 1.65
N VAL A 36 -8.01 6.95 0.44
CA VAL A 36 -7.94 5.50 0.14
C VAL A 36 -6.51 5.00 0.30
N SER A 37 -5.53 5.83 -0.02
CA SER A 37 -4.13 5.48 0.07
C SER A 37 -3.63 5.31 1.50
N GLU A 38 -4.07 6.17 2.42
CA GLU A 38 -3.82 6.03 3.86
C GLU A 38 -4.42 4.72 4.39
N GLU A 39 -5.68 4.42 4.05
CA GLU A 39 -6.34 3.16 4.43
C GLU A 39 -5.62 1.92 3.88
N LEU A 40 -4.98 2.02 2.71
CA LEU A 40 -4.18 0.93 2.14
C LEU A 40 -2.84 0.73 2.88
N GLY A 41 -2.22 1.81 3.38
CA GLY A 41 -1.04 1.72 4.24
C GLY A 41 -1.35 0.97 5.54
N ASP A 42 -2.45 1.33 6.20
CA ASP A 42 -2.95 0.62 7.38
C ASP A 42 -3.21 -0.87 7.07
N LEU A 43 -3.79 -1.17 5.91
CA LEU A 43 -4.02 -2.55 5.47
C LEU A 43 -2.71 -3.33 5.30
N LYS A 44 -1.67 -2.73 4.69
CA LYS A 44 -0.34 -3.33 4.58
C LYS A 44 0.22 -3.66 5.96
N GLN A 45 0.13 -2.73 6.91
CA GLN A 45 0.62 -2.97 8.27
C GLN A 45 -0.11 -4.12 8.96
N MET A 46 -1.44 -4.20 8.82
CA MET A 46 -2.23 -5.31 9.36
C MET A 46 -1.86 -6.66 8.74
N VAL A 47 -1.65 -6.71 7.43
CA VAL A 47 -1.25 -7.93 6.70
C VAL A 47 0.15 -8.38 7.12
N ASN A 48 1.09 -7.45 7.28
CA ASN A 48 2.43 -7.74 7.77
C ASN A 48 2.39 -8.31 9.20
N ALA A 49 1.63 -7.67 10.09
CA ALA A 49 1.43 -8.16 11.45
C ALA A 49 0.82 -9.58 11.48
N PHE A 50 -0.15 -9.85 10.60
CA PHE A 50 -0.73 -11.18 10.42
C PHE A 50 0.32 -12.20 9.95
N ALA A 51 1.08 -11.89 8.90
CA ALA A 51 2.14 -12.76 8.38
C ALA A 51 3.18 -13.09 9.46
N THR A 52 3.62 -12.09 10.22
CA THR A 52 4.55 -12.24 11.35
C THR A 52 3.98 -13.13 12.44
N HIS A 53 2.68 -13.01 12.74
CA HIS A 53 2.03 -13.85 13.74
C HIS A 53 1.93 -15.31 13.29
N VAL A 54 1.58 -15.55 12.03
CA VAL A 54 1.53 -16.91 11.45
C VAL A 54 2.92 -17.54 11.46
N LYS A 55 3.97 -16.79 11.12
CA LYS A 55 5.36 -17.26 11.20
C LYS A 55 5.72 -17.71 12.61
N LYS A 56 5.42 -16.90 13.64
CA LYS A 56 5.65 -17.28 15.04
C LYS A 56 4.90 -18.54 15.46
N VAL A 57 3.69 -18.76 14.94
CA VAL A 57 2.90 -19.97 15.22
C VAL A 57 3.49 -21.19 14.51
N TYR A 58 3.96 -21.05 13.28
CA TYR A 58 4.64 -22.10 12.53
C TYR A 58 5.96 -22.55 13.19
N GLU A 59 6.68 -21.62 13.82
CA GLU A 59 7.92 -21.89 14.57
C GLU A 59 7.69 -22.64 15.89
N LEU A 60 6.45 -22.81 16.35
CA LEU A 60 6.15 -23.60 17.56
C LEU A 60 6.31 -25.10 17.27
N GLU A 61 6.95 -25.83 18.18
CA GLU A 61 7.23 -27.27 18.06
C GLU A 61 6.00 -28.14 17.74
N MET A 62 4.80 -27.72 18.12
CA MET A 62 3.56 -28.47 17.86
C MET A 62 3.04 -28.34 16.42
N PHE A 63 3.49 -27.32 15.69
CA PHE A 63 3.00 -26.93 14.36
C PHE A 63 4.11 -26.95 13.29
N TYR A 64 5.35 -27.22 13.70
CA TYR A 64 6.51 -27.32 12.83
C TYR A 64 6.33 -28.46 11.81
N GLY A 65 6.42 -28.13 10.52
CA GLY A 65 6.22 -29.08 9.42
C GLY A 65 4.76 -29.26 8.97
N ASP A 66 3.82 -28.45 9.49
CA ASP A 66 2.46 -28.41 8.97
C ASP A 66 2.41 -27.66 7.62
N GLN A 67 2.09 -28.39 6.56
CA GLN A 67 2.02 -27.84 5.19
C GLN A 67 0.91 -26.79 5.02
N THR A 68 -0.15 -26.83 5.83
CA THR A 68 -1.25 -25.86 5.75
C THR A 68 -0.81 -24.51 6.28
N LEU A 69 -0.10 -24.50 7.41
CA LEU A 69 0.47 -23.28 7.99
C LEU A 69 1.60 -22.70 7.14
N GLU A 70 2.41 -23.56 6.51
CA GLU A 70 3.42 -23.16 5.54
C GLU A 70 2.79 -22.42 4.35
N HIS A 71 1.77 -23.01 3.70
CA HIS A 71 1.07 -22.36 2.60
C HIS A 71 0.32 -21.09 3.03
N LEU A 72 -0.21 -21.05 4.26
CA LEU A 72 -0.85 -19.84 4.79
C LEU A 72 0.14 -18.70 4.98
N MET A 73 1.35 -19.01 5.45
CA MET A 73 2.46 -18.06 5.56
C MET A 73 2.90 -17.56 4.18
N GLU A 74 3.10 -18.45 3.21
CA GLU A 74 3.44 -18.10 1.83
C GLU A 74 2.40 -17.16 1.21
N HIS A 75 1.11 -17.46 1.41
CA HIS A 75 0.02 -16.60 0.94
C HIS A 75 0.02 -15.22 1.60
N ALA A 76 0.29 -15.16 2.91
CA ALA A 76 0.37 -13.89 3.64
C ALA A 76 1.54 -13.02 3.15
N LEU A 77 2.70 -13.63 2.87
CA LEU A 77 3.87 -12.95 2.32
C LEU A 77 3.63 -12.47 0.89
N SER A 78 3.08 -13.33 0.02
CA SER A 78 2.72 -12.96 -1.36
C SER A 78 1.67 -11.84 -1.42
N PHE A 79 0.74 -11.81 -0.46
CA PHE A 79 -0.23 -10.72 -0.38
C PHE A 79 0.42 -9.40 0.04
N ASN A 80 1.41 -9.45 0.92
CA ASN A 80 2.21 -8.29 1.32
C ASN A 80 3.01 -7.71 0.13
N GLU A 81 3.64 -8.58 -0.66
CA GLU A 81 4.38 -8.22 -1.88
C GLU A 81 3.47 -7.57 -2.94
N GLN A 82 2.23 -8.02 -3.05
CA GLN A 82 1.22 -7.37 -3.90
C GLN A 82 0.81 -5.99 -3.36
N LEU A 83 0.77 -5.80 -2.05
CA LEU A 83 0.49 -4.51 -1.43
C LEU A 83 1.65 -3.51 -1.63
N GLU A 84 2.90 -3.98 -1.71
CA GLU A 84 4.05 -3.15 -2.09
C GLU A 84 3.93 -2.58 -3.51
N THR A 85 3.20 -3.22 -4.43
CA THR A 85 2.94 -2.62 -5.76
C THR A 85 2.13 -1.31 -5.67
N PHE A 86 1.40 -1.12 -4.57
CA PHE A 86 0.66 0.12 -4.28
C PHE A 86 1.48 1.13 -3.46
N GLU A 87 2.75 0.84 -3.16
CA GLU A 87 3.71 1.73 -2.47
C GLU A 87 3.80 3.11 -3.05
N TYR A 88 3.87 3.20 -4.37
CA TYR A 88 3.92 4.49 -5.02
C TYR A 88 2.71 5.38 -4.68
N ILE A 89 1.52 4.79 -4.50
CA ILE A 89 0.29 5.54 -4.21
C ILE A 89 0.31 6.02 -2.76
N TYR A 90 0.73 5.18 -1.80
CA TYR A 90 0.75 5.55 -0.38
C TYR A 90 1.93 6.40 0.05
N SER A 91 3.10 6.26 -0.55
CA SER A 91 4.25 7.15 -0.33
C SER A 91 3.98 8.61 -0.74
N LEU A 92 2.99 8.87 -1.60
CA LEU A 92 2.54 10.23 -1.94
C LEU A 92 1.68 10.88 -0.84
N THR A 93 1.16 10.08 0.09
CA THR A 93 0.29 10.50 1.21
C THR A 93 0.94 10.41 2.57
N GLU A 94 1.88 9.49 2.74
CA GLU A 94 2.57 9.26 3.99
C GLU A 94 3.61 10.38 4.16
N GLU A 95 3.46 11.22 5.20
CA GLU A 95 4.53 12.14 5.60
C GLU A 95 5.75 11.30 5.95
N GLU A 96 6.82 11.39 5.15
CA GLU A 96 8.12 10.70 5.29
C GLU A 96 8.37 10.16 6.72
N GLN A 97 7.86 8.96 7.01
CA GLN A 97 8.32 8.18 8.14
C GLN A 97 9.40 7.26 7.58
N GLU A 98 10.65 7.64 7.84
CA GLU A 98 11.82 6.80 7.65
C GLU A 98 11.61 5.50 8.45
N THR A 99 11.07 4.47 7.83
CA THR A 99 11.14 3.10 8.35
C THR A 99 12.54 2.56 8.07
N ASP A 100 13.40 2.72 9.07
CA ASP A 100 14.69 2.05 9.21
C ASP A 100 14.45 0.54 9.44
N ASP A 101 14.05 -0.19 8.40
CA ASP A 101 13.99 -1.67 8.42
C ASP A 101 15.37 -2.25 8.09
N ASN A 102 16.36 -1.89 8.90
CA ASN A 102 17.68 -2.52 8.90
C ASN A 102 17.96 -3.20 10.24
N GLU A 103 17.05 -4.08 10.68
CA GLU A 103 17.36 -5.09 11.72
C GLU A 103 17.95 -6.34 11.06
N GLU A 104 19.24 -6.23 10.77
CA GLU A 104 20.31 -7.20 10.98
C GLU A 104 19.85 -8.65 11.31
N ASN A 105 20.00 -9.55 10.32
CA ASN A 105 20.02 -10.99 10.55
C ASN A 105 21.01 -11.36 11.68
N PRO A 106 20.61 -12.09 12.73
CA PRO A 106 21.58 -12.70 13.62
C PRO A 106 22.27 -13.86 12.87
N PRO A 107 23.61 -13.91 12.77
CA PRO A 107 24.27 -15.10 12.29
C PRO A 107 24.15 -16.21 13.35
N GLU A 108 23.59 -17.34 12.92
CA GLU A 108 23.46 -18.59 13.64
C GLU A 108 24.77 -19.07 14.27
N GLU A 109 24.65 -19.65 15.46
CA GLU A 109 25.69 -20.37 16.19
C GLU A 109 26.20 -21.58 15.39
N GLY A 110 27.51 -21.59 15.10
CA GLY A 110 28.21 -22.78 14.61
C GLY A 110 28.75 -23.60 15.77
N GLU A 111 28.07 -24.68 16.12
CA GLU A 111 28.63 -25.76 16.93
C GLU A 111 29.88 -26.33 16.23
N SER A 112 31.01 -26.35 16.93
CA SER A 112 32.09 -27.30 16.61
C SER A 112 32.52 -28.02 17.88
N ASN A 113 32.06 -29.27 17.99
CA ASN A 113 32.73 -30.29 18.78
C ASN A 113 34.17 -30.43 18.29
N GLN A 114 35.14 -30.33 19.19
CA GLN A 114 36.35 -31.15 19.07
C GLN A 114 37.00 -31.43 20.43
N GLU A 115 37.13 -32.73 20.67
CA GLU A 115 37.89 -33.41 21.71
C GLU A 115 39.36 -32.95 21.74
N ALA A 116 39.91 -32.74 22.93
CA ALA A 116 41.26 -33.16 23.37
C ALA A 116 41.49 -32.83 24.85
#